data_AF-A0A1S1Y886-F1
#
_entry.id   AF-A0A1S1Y886-F1
#
_cell.length_a   1.000
_cell.length_b   1.000
_cell.length_c   1.000
_cell.angle_alpha   90.00
_cell.angle_beta   90.00
_cell.angle_gamma   90.00
#
_symmetry.space_group_name_H-M   'P 1'
#
loop_
_entity.id
_entity.type
_entity.pdbx_description
1 polymer ?
#
loop_
_entity_poly.entity_id
_entity_poly.type
_entity_poly.pdbx_seq_one_letter_code
_entity_poly.pdbx_strand_id
1 'polypeptide(L)'
;MYILDMNQLKEGDVLLTSEKSLTSKGVRGVTFSGFSHAILYVGHGSYIHSDSKGVHSANIQRLLFDKPSRVKVLRPKAGGVATNASMYARSQIGKEYSIKEAVRTKIGTQRNKENKQFCSRLVAEAFEHAGKKVVENPSYCSPEDINHSSFFDEVSGVIRIATEEEVRFAKSFNPIQRQTEITNAILSEARRITKSKIQTLEELTLYVTSNPACADSIVDVYTKSGYLTMWQFEMEQNPWRYNGELFMSLPISREEKLSLAKFEAESAKKQLELYEYNYRAYEQLGKKAWSSYISMSLNLYSNLLKQMTSRLQASEYVIKNA
;
A
#
# COMPACT_ATOMS: atom_id res chain seq x y z
N MET A 1 4.73 8.21 -23.60
CA MET A 1 4.81 7.65 -22.24
C MET A 1 4.39 6.20 -22.31
N TYR A 2 5.01 5.34 -21.51
CA TYR A 2 4.69 3.92 -21.38
C TYR A 2 4.08 3.64 -20.01
N ILE A 3 3.26 2.60 -19.94
CA ILE A 3 2.58 2.13 -18.73
C ILE A 3 2.66 0.60 -18.68
N LEU A 4 2.39 0.04 -17.50
CA LEU A 4 2.24 -1.39 -17.33
C LEU A 4 0.79 -1.80 -17.54
N ASP A 5 0.58 -2.84 -18.33
CA ASP A 5 -0.72 -3.46 -18.51
C ASP A 5 -1.10 -4.22 -17.24
N MET A 6 -1.99 -3.61 -16.45
CA MET A 6 -2.46 -4.15 -15.18
C MET A 6 -3.07 -5.55 -15.32
N ASN A 7 -3.67 -5.88 -16.48
CA ASN A 7 -4.30 -7.18 -16.71
C ASN A 7 -3.28 -8.32 -16.85
N GLN A 8 -2.02 -7.99 -17.13
CA GLN A 8 -0.93 -8.97 -17.23
C GLN A 8 -0.14 -9.13 -15.93
N LEU A 9 -0.34 -8.23 -14.96
CA LEU A 9 0.33 -8.29 -13.67
C LEU A 9 -0.36 -9.27 -12.72
N LYS A 10 0.45 -9.97 -11.93
CA LYS A 10 0.01 -10.91 -10.89
C LYS A 10 0.58 -10.50 -9.56
N GLU A 11 -0.21 -10.68 -8.50
CA GLU A 11 0.26 -10.48 -7.13
C GLU A 11 1.60 -11.21 -6.91
N GLY A 12 2.56 -10.53 -6.29
CA GLY A 12 3.92 -11.03 -6.11
C GLY A 12 4.88 -10.65 -7.23
N ASP A 13 4.42 -10.08 -8.34
CA ASP A 13 5.32 -9.49 -9.34
C ASP A 13 6.16 -8.37 -8.69
N VAL A 14 7.46 -8.39 -8.99
CA VAL A 14 8.42 -7.37 -8.58
C VAL A 14 8.74 -6.48 -9.76
N LEU A 15 8.62 -5.17 -9.57
CA LEU A 15 8.96 -4.19 -10.60
C LEU A 15 10.27 -3.53 -10.22
N LEU A 16 11.24 -3.62 -11.11
CA LEU A 16 12.49 -2.88 -11.02
C LEU A 16 12.36 -1.66 -11.92
N THR A 17 12.53 -0.47 -11.34
CA THR A 17 12.40 0.80 -12.08
C THR A 17 13.66 1.65 -11.98
N SER A 18 13.88 2.49 -12.98
CA SER A 18 15.05 3.37 -13.09
C SER A 18 14.68 4.87 -13.07
N GLU A 19 13.59 5.19 -12.38
CA GLU A 19 13.03 6.54 -12.37
C GLU A 19 13.96 7.59 -11.75
N LYS A 20 14.06 8.74 -12.42
CA LYS A 20 14.80 9.94 -11.99
C LYS A 20 14.08 10.76 -10.90
N SER A 21 12.79 10.47 -10.64
CA SER A 21 11.83 11.36 -9.96
C SER A 21 11.59 11.06 -8.48
N LEU A 22 11.79 9.81 -8.02
CA LEU A 22 11.33 9.35 -6.69
C LEU A 22 12.40 9.40 -5.59
N THR A 23 13.63 9.84 -5.89
CA THR A 23 14.75 9.77 -4.96
C THR A 23 15.46 11.11 -4.80
N SER A 24 15.69 11.51 -3.54
CA SER A 24 16.49 12.68 -3.20
C SER A 24 17.91 12.58 -3.76
N LYS A 25 18.60 13.71 -3.95
CA LYS A 25 19.99 13.79 -4.46
C LYS A 25 20.95 12.75 -3.84
N GLY A 26 20.75 12.37 -2.57
CA GLY A 26 21.59 11.43 -1.84
C GLY A 26 21.43 9.95 -2.22
N VAL A 27 20.25 9.53 -2.71
CA VAL A 27 19.99 8.12 -3.10
C VAL A 27 20.33 7.87 -4.57
N ARG A 28 20.36 8.92 -5.41
CA ARG A 28 20.75 8.85 -6.83
C ARG A 28 22.14 8.25 -7.09
N GLY A 29 23.05 8.27 -6.10
CA GLY A 29 24.40 7.74 -6.22
C GLY A 29 24.60 6.32 -5.70
N VAL A 30 23.53 5.63 -5.29
CA VAL A 30 23.64 4.39 -4.50
C VAL A 30 23.59 3.11 -5.35
N THR A 31 22.99 3.12 -6.55
CA THR A 31 23.03 1.96 -7.46
C THR A 31 23.83 2.28 -8.73
N PHE A 32 24.86 1.50 -9.02
CA PHE A 32 25.61 1.55 -10.29
C PHE A 32 24.95 0.67 -11.38
N SER A 33 23.65 0.38 -11.25
CA SER A 33 22.96 -0.58 -12.10
C SER A 33 21.85 0.07 -12.93
N GLY A 34 21.27 -0.70 -13.85
CA GLY A 34 20.19 -0.24 -14.71
C GLY A 34 18.93 0.17 -13.95
N PHE A 35 18.76 -0.28 -12.69
CA PHE A 35 17.58 -0.03 -11.87
C PHE A 35 17.94 0.62 -10.52
N SER A 36 17.11 1.56 -10.07
CA SER A 36 17.32 2.33 -8.84
C SER A 36 16.27 2.07 -7.77
N HIS A 37 15.20 1.36 -8.11
CA HIS A 37 14.06 1.16 -7.24
C HIS A 37 13.43 -0.21 -7.46
N ALA A 38 12.90 -0.78 -6.38
CA ALA A 38 12.21 -2.06 -6.38
C ALA A 38 10.83 -1.87 -5.71
N ILE A 39 9.82 -2.47 -6.34
CA ILE A 39 8.41 -2.35 -5.96
C ILE A 39 7.81 -3.76 -5.92
N LEU A 40 6.96 -4.04 -4.93
CA LEU A 40 6.17 -5.28 -4.89
C LEU A 40 4.72 -4.99 -5.31
N TYR A 41 4.25 -5.62 -6.38
CA TYR A 41 2.85 -5.57 -6.79
C TYR A 41 2.01 -6.50 -5.91
N VAL A 42 0.98 -5.95 -5.28
CA VAL A 42 0.16 -6.63 -4.26
C VAL A 42 -1.30 -6.83 -4.72
N GLY A 43 -1.51 -6.86 -6.04
CA GLY A 43 -2.78 -7.16 -6.70
C GLY A 43 -3.71 -5.94 -6.89
N HIS A 44 -4.68 -6.10 -7.80
CA HIS A 44 -5.76 -5.14 -8.07
C HIS A 44 -5.28 -3.70 -8.33
N GLY A 45 -4.19 -3.56 -9.09
CA GLY A 45 -3.60 -2.26 -9.38
C GLY A 45 -2.81 -1.62 -8.23
N SER A 46 -2.74 -2.27 -7.06
CA SER A 46 -2.00 -1.77 -5.90
C SER A 46 -0.59 -2.36 -5.84
N TYR A 47 0.37 -1.52 -5.45
CA TYR A 47 1.73 -1.95 -5.11
C TYR A 47 2.17 -1.32 -3.79
N ILE A 48 3.17 -1.94 -3.16
CA ILE A 48 3.86 -1.41 -1.98
C ILE A 48 5.33 -1.16 -2.34
N HIS A 49 5.87 -0.04 -1.89
CA HIS A 49 7.28 0.28 -2.04
C HIS A 49 7.79 1.11 -0.86
N SER A 50 9.10 1.31 -0.82
CA SER A 50 9.77 2.18 0.15
C SER A 50 10.60 3.22 -0.60
N ASP A 51 10.28 4.50 -0.47
CA ASP A 51 11.05 5.60 -1.05
C ASP A 51 11.42 6.64 0.02
N SER A 52 11.89 7.83 -0.36
CA SER A 52 12.27 8.89 0.59
C SER A 52 11.21 9.29 1.64
N LYS A 53 9.93 8.99 1.40
CA LYS A 53 8.80 9.21 2.32
C LYS A 53 8.51 8.00 3.22
N GLY A 54 9.29 6.93 3.13
CA GLY A 54 9.07 5.68 3.87
C GLY A 54 8.28 4.65 3.05
N VAL A 55 7.71 3.67 3.73
CA VAL A 55 6.92 2.60 3.11
C VAL A 55 5.48 3.01 2.95
N HIS A 56 4.93 2.87 1.76
CA HIS A 56 3.53 3.17 1.48
C HIS A 56 3.00 2.39 0.28
N SER A 57 1.67 2.42 0.12
CA SER A 57 0.98 1.89 -1.04
C SER A 57 0.86 2.95 -2.14
N ALA A 58 0.74 2.49 -3.38
CA ALA A 58 0.39 3.34 -4.52
C ALA A 58 -0.32 2.51 -5.61
N ASN A 59 -0.73 3.20 -6.68
CA ASN A 59 -1.48 2.62 -7.80
C ASN A 59 -0.59 2.50 -9.04
N ILE A 60 -0.55 1.31 -9.63
CA ILE A 60 0.31 0.98 -10.77
C ILE A 60 -0.01 1.81 -12.02
N GLN A 61 -1.26 2.16 -12.23
CA GLN A 61 -1.72 2.97 -13.36
C GLN A 61 -1.21 4.42 -13.28
N ARG A 62 -0.62 4.83 -12.14
CA ARG A 62 0.02 6.13 -11.97
C ARG A 62 1.51 6.12 -12.31
N LEU A 63 2.10 4.95 -12.55
CA LEU A 63 3.49 4.83 -12.99
C LEU A 63 3.58 5.04 -14.50
N LEU A 64 4.28 6.10 -14.90
CA LEU A 64 4.56 6.42 -16.30
C LEU A 64 6.06 6.36 -16.56
N PHE A 65 6.44 5.80 -17.70
CA PHE A 65 7.82 5.66 -18.10
C PHE A 65 8.10 6.40 -19.41
N ASP A 66 9.27 7.03 -19.54
CA ASP A 66 9.68 7.69 -20.79
C ASP A 66 10.10 6.67 -21.86
N LYS A 67 10.61 5.50 -21.45
CA LYS A 67 11.01 4.39 -22.32
C LYS A 67 10.64 3.03 -21.69
N PRO A 68 10.39 1.97 -22.50
CA PRO A 68 10.09 0.64 -21.95
C PRO A 68 11.23 0.09 -21.11
N SER A 69 12.48 0.35 -21.50
CA SER A 69 13.68 -0.08 -20.77
C SER A 69 13.81 0.49 -19.36
N ARG A 70 12.91 1.40 -18.95
CA ARG A 70 12.93 1.98 -17.60
C ARG A 70 12.35 1.07 -16.53
N VAL A 71 11.62 0.04 -16.93
CA VAL A 71 10.96 -0.88 -16.03
C VAL A 71 11.19 -2.31 -16.50
N LYS A 72 11.41 -3.20 -15.54
CA LYS A 72 11.41 -4.64 -15.73
C LYS A 72 10.45 -5.27 -14.73
N VAL A 73 9.69 -6.26 -15.17
CA VAL A 73 8.78 -7.02 -14.31
C VAL A 73 9.33 -8.42 -14.13
N LEU A 74 9.45 -8.84 -12.88
CA LEU A 74 9.98 -10.13 -12.43
C LEU A 74 8.88 -10.88 -11.70
N ARG A 75 8.60 -12.12 -12.09
CA ARG A 75 7.54 -12.96 -11.51
C ARG A 75 8.14 -14.13 -10.73
N PRO A 76 7.71 -14.38 -9.49
CA PRO A 76 8.15 -15.55 -8.72
C PRO A 76 7.87 -16.85 -9.47
N LYS A 77 8.88 -17.72 -9.56
CA LYS A 77 8.73 -19.09 -10.12
C LYS A 77 7.83 -19.96 -9.25
N ALA A 78 7.96 -19.81 -7.93
CA ALA A 78 7.21 -20.60 -6.98
C ALA A 78 5.83 -19.98 -6.75
N GLY A 79 4.77 -20.76 -6.98
CA GLY A 79 3.43 -20.41 -6.53
C GLY A 79 3.32 -20.38 -5.00
N GLY A 80 2.30 -19.68 -4.49
CA GLY A 80 1.92 -19.70 -3.07
C GLY A 80 2.70 -18.77 -2.14
N VAL A 81 3.71 -18.03 -2.62
CA VAL A 81 4.48 -17.09 -1.78
C VAL A 81 3.96 -15.65 -1.85
N ALA A 82 3.26 -15.32 -2.94
CA ALA A 82 2.84 -13.96 -3.26
C ALA A 82 1.98 -13.34 -2.15
N THR A 83 0.98 -14.07 -1.67
CA THR A 83 0.05 -13.57 -0.65
C THR A 83 0.75 -13.23 0.67
N ASN A 84 1.63 -14.10 1.16
CA ASN A 84 2.36 -13.85 2.40
C ASN A 84 3.38 -12.70 2.24
N ALA A 85 4.03 -12.60 1.08
CA ALA A 85 4.92 -11.50 0.77
C ALA A 85 4.14 -10.16 0.71
N SER A 86 2.99 -10.14 0.04
CA SER A 86 2.10 -8.98 0.01
C SER A 86 1.62 -8.56 1.39
N MET A 87 1.21 -9.53 2.22
CA MET A 87 0.78 -9.27 3.60
C MET A 87 1.90 -8.65 4.43
N TYR A 88 3.11 -9.19 4.33
CA TYR A 88 4.28 -8.60 4.99
C TYR A 88 4.53 -7.17 4.50
N ALA A 89 4.56 -6.96 3.19
CA ALA A 89 4.82 -5.62 2.65
C ALA A 89 3.77 -4.60 3.12
N ARG A 90 2.49 -4.99 3.17
CA ARG A 90 1.41 -4.17 3.71
C ARG A 90 1.60 -3.83 5.19
N SER A 91 2.08 -4.77 6.01
CA SER A 91 2.34 -4.50 7.44
C SER A 91 3.53 -3.57 7.68
N GLN A 92 4.37 -3.33 6.66
CA GLN A 92 5.47 -2.38 6.75
C GLN A 92 5.05 -0.92 6.43
N ILE A 93 3.80 -0.65 6.01
CA ILE A 93 3.34 0.71 5.70
C ILE A 93 3.54 1.64 6.92
N GLY A 94 4.12 2.82 6.65
CA GLY A 94 4.45 3.84 7.65
C GLY A 94 5.92 3.83 8.08
N LYS A 95 6.65 2.72 7.90
CA LYS A 95 8.06 2.65 8.32
C LYS A 95 8.90 3.68 7.58
N GLU A 96 9.78 4.36 8.31
CA GLU A 96 10.66 5.38 7.74
C GLU A 96 11.69 4.77 6.78
N TYR A 97 12.17 5.58 5.84
CA TYR A 97 13.23 5.19 4.91
C TYR A 97 14.62 5.27 5.55
N SER A 98 15.45 4.27 5.31
CA SER A 98 16.84 4.22 5.80
C SER A 98 17.84 4.57 4.70
N ILE A 99 18.16 5.86 4.55
CA ILE A 99 19.21 6.32 3.61
C ILE A 99 20.57 5.69 3.96
N LYS A 100 20.90 5.64 5.26
CA LYS A 100 22.19 5.13 5.73
C LYS A 100 22.39 3.66 5.34
N GLU A 101 21.38 2.83 5.54
CA GLU A 101 21.49 1.41 5.22
C GLU A 101 21.38 1.15 3.71
N ALA A 102 20.57 1.93 2.98
CA ALA A 102 20.56 1.90 1.52
C ALA A 102 21.97 2.13 0.95
N VAL A 103 22.69 3.16 1.44
CA VAL A 103 24.10 3.41 1.06
C VAL A 103 25.02 2.25 1.42
N ARG A 104 24.81 1.60 2.58
CA ARG A 104 25.68 0.49 3.05
C ARG A 104 25.57 -0.78 2.23
N THR A 105 24.45 -1.03 1.56
CA THR A 105 24.32 -2.15 0.61
C THR A 105 25.46 -2.18 -0.40
N LYS A 106 26.00 -1.00 -0.74
CA LYS A 106 27.11 -0.81 -1.67
C LYS A 106 28.50 -1.05 -1.06
N ILE A 107 28.69 -0.70 0.21
CA ILE A 107 30.01 -0.68 0.86
C ILE A 107 30.31 -2.03 1.55
N GLY A 108 29.32 -2.94 1.63
CA GLY A 108 29.49 -4.27 2.22
C GLY A 108 29.57 -4.28 3.75
N THR A 109 29.42 -3.13 4.41
CA THR A 109 29.46 -3.04 5.87
C THR A 109 28.10 -3.39 6.48
N GLN A 110 27.98 -4.58 7.07
CA GLN A 110 26.79 -5.05 7.74
C GLN A 110 26.82 -4.67 9.23
N ARG A 111 25.68 -4.21 9.76
CA ARG A 111 25.46 -3.90 11.19
C ARG A 111 24.03 -4.28 11.58
N ASN A 112 23.73 -4.21 12.89
CA ASN A 112 22.37 -4.35 13.42
C ASN A 112 21.39 -3.48 12.62
N LYS A 113 20.38 -4.15 12.06
CA LYS A 113 19.34 -3.58 11.20
C LYS A 113 18.51 -2.55 11.97
N GLU A 114 18.29 -1.38 11.38
CA GLU A 114 17.32 -0.42 11.91
C GLU A 114 15.88 -0.91 11.66
N ASN A 115 14.92 -0.56 12.53
CA ASN A 115 13.48 -0.78 12.24
C ASN A 115 12.99 0.23 11.19
N LYS A 116 13.61 0.22 10.00
CA LYS A 116 13.40 1.10 8.87
C LYS A 116 13.60 0.31 7.58
N GLN A 117 13.06 0.82 6.49
CA GLN A 117 13.07 0.13 5.21
C GLN A 117 13.77 0.91 4.11
N PHE A 118 14.12 0.22 3.04
CA PHE A 118 14.37 0.81 1.72
C PHE A 118 13.86 -0.16 0.65
N CYS A 119 13.79 0.29 -0.60
CA CYS A 119 13.04 -0.36 -1.66
C CYS A 119 13.34 -1.85 -1.84
N SER A 120 14.60 -2.22 -2.10
CA SER A 120 15.01 -3.60 -2.33
C SER A 120 14.96 -4.46 -1.06
N ARG A 121 15.31 -3.90 0.11
CA ARG A 121 15.14 -4.60 1.39
C ARG A 121 13.69 -5.00 1.63
N LEU A 122 12.75 -4.06 1.43
CA LEU A 122 11.34 -4.33 1.63
C LEU A 122 10.87 -5.52 0.79
N VAL A 123 11.26 -5.55 -0.49
CA VAL A 123 10.91 -6.66 -1.39
C VAL A 123 11.56 -7.96 -0.94
N ALA A 124 12.86 -7.95 -0.65
CA ALA A 124 13.58 -9.15 -0.25
C ALA A 124 13.06 -9.75 1.07
N GLU A 125 12.78 -8.90 2.06
CA GLU A 125 12.23 -9.31 3.35
C GLU A 125 10.78 -9.80 3.25
N ALA A 126 10.00 -9.26 2.32
CA ALA A 126 8.67 -9.76 2.03
C ALA A 126 8.70 -11.22 1.58
N PHE A 127 9.58 -11.57 0.65
CA PHE A 127 9.74 -12.96 0.23
C PHE A 127 10.38 -13.83 1.31
N GLU A 128 11.34 -13.31 2.07
CA GLU A 128 11.94 -14.05 3.19
C GLU A 128 10.87 -14.41 4.25
N HIS A 129 10.00 -13.47 4.58
CA HIS A 129 8.85 -13.71 5.46
C HIS A 129 7.87 -14.74 4.88
N ALA A 130 7.73 -14.78 3.56
CA ALA A 130 6.98 -15.83 2.85
C ALA A 130 7.74 -17.17 2.75
N GLY A 131 8.89 -17.31 3.41
CA GLY A 131 9.68 -18.53 3.46
C GLY A 131 10.60 -18.74 2.26
N LYS A 132 10.84 -17.71 1.44
CA LYS A 132 11.74 -17.78 0.27
C LYS A 132 12.83 -16.72 0.32
N LYS A 133 14.07 -17.19 0.29
CA LYS A 133 15.23 -16.33 0.16
C LYS A 133 15.47 -15.99 -1.31
N VAL A 134 15.27 -14.72 -1.69
CA VAL A 134 15.43 -14.26 -3.08
C VAL A 134 16.80 -13.63 -3.35
N VAL A 135 17.54 -13.28 -2.31
CA VAL A 135 18.90 -12.72 -2.37
C VAL A 135 19.71 -13.24 -1.18
N GLU A 136 21.03 -13.15 -1.22
CA GLU A 136 21.89 -13.65 -0.13
C GLU A 136 21.66 -12.96 1.21
N ASN A 137 21.41 -11.64 1.20
CA ASN A 137 21.12 -10.88 2.41
C ASN A 137 19.90 -9.96 2.19
N PRO A 138 18.70 -10.36 2.63
CA PRO A 138 17.49 -9.54 2.49
C PRO A 138 17.56 -8.19 3.21
N SER A 139 18.34 -8.07 4.28
CA SER A 139 18.53 -6.81 4.99
C SER A 139 19.44 -5.82 4.25
N TYR A 140 20.29 -6.30 3.34
CA TYR A 140 21.25 -5.47 2.60
C TYR A 140 21.39 -5.98 1.16
N CYS A 141 20.46 -5.59 0.30
CA CYS A 141 20.47 -5.91 -1.12
C CYS A 141 20.11 -4.69 -1.96
N SER A 142 20.54 -4.67 -3.22
CA SER A 142 20.17 -3.69 -4.23
C SER A 142 19.05 -4.22 -5.13
N PRO A 143 18.37 -3.36 -5.91
CA PRO A 143 17.48 -3.82 -6.99
C PRO A 143 18.15 -4.76 -7.98
N GLU A 144 19.47 -4.62 -8.19
CA GLU A 144 20.24 -5.46 -9.10
C GLU A 144 20.45 -6.88 -8.56
N ASP A 145 20.58 -7.04 -7.24
CA ASP A 145 20.65 -8.38 -6.63
C ASP A 145 19.33 -9.15 -6.85
N ILE A 146 18.21 -8.43 -6.84
CA ILE A 146 16.89 -8.99 -7.17
C ILE A 146 16.80 -9.30 -8.67
N ASN A 147 17.34 -8.43 -9.55
CA ASN A 147 17.38 -8.65 -11.00
C ASN A 147 18.13 -9.94 -11.38
N HIS A 148 19.20 -10.26 -10.66
CA HIS A 148 20.01 -11.48 -10.87
C HIS A 148 19.51 -12.71 -10.12
N SER A 149 18.45 -12.56 -9.31
CA SER A 149 17.91 -13.67 -8.55
C SER A 149 17.33 -14.74 -9.46
N SER A 150 17.80 -15.98 -9.29
CA SER A 150 17.27 -17.15 -10.01
C SER A 150 15.84 -17.52 -9.62
N PHE A 151 15.29 -16.89 -8.57
CA PHE A 151 13.94 -17.13 -8.08
C PHE A 151 12.84 -16.57 -8.97
N PHE A 152 13.15 -15.57 -9.80
CA PHE A 152 12.18 -14.91 -10.67
C PHE A 152 12.40 -15.26 -12.15
N ASP A 153 11.31 -15.17 -12.92
CA ASP A 153 11.34 -15.10 -14.39
C ASP A 153 10.94 -13.71 -14.85
N GLU A 154 11.54 -13.20 -15.91
CA GLU A 154 11.15 -11.93 -16.52
C GLU A 154 9.81 -12.06 -17.25
N VAL A 155 8.91 -11.10 -17.04
CA VAL A 155 7.60 -11.05 -17.70
C VAL A 155 7.68 -10.10 -18.90
N SER A 156 7.67 -10.67 -20.11
CA SER A 156 7.61 -9.92 -21.37
C SER A 156 6.19 -9.49 -21.72
N GLY A 157 6.03 -8.45 -22.55
CA GLY A 157 4.73 -8.05 -23.12
C GLY A 157 3.84 -7.20 -22.22
N VAL A 158 4.26 -6.96 -20.97
CA VAL A 158 3.51 -6.19 -19.97
C VAL A 158 3.59 -4.67 -20.16
N ILE A 159 4.54 -4.17 -20.94
CA ILE A 159 4.75 -2.72 -21.14
C ILE A 159 4.11 -2.31 -22.46
N ARG A 160 3.29 -1.25 -22.43
CA ARG A 160 2.67 -0.68 -23.64
C ARG A 160 2.65 0.84 -23.62
N ILE A 161 2.33 1.43 -24.76
CA ILE A 161 2.09 2.87 -24.85
C ILE A 161 0.82 3.20 -24.05
N ALA A 162 0.90 4.25 -23.22
CA ALA A 162 -0.23 4.75 -22.47
C ALA A 162 -1.14 5.59 -23.37
N THR A 163 -2.45 5.46 -23.22
CA THR A 163 -3.41 6.36 -23.87
C THR A 163 -3.33 7.75 -23.25
N GLU A 164 -3.87 8.76 -23.94
CA GLU A 164 -3.92 10.11 -23.38
C GLU A 164 -4.72 10.18 -22.08
N GLU A 165 -5.81 9.41 -21.99
CA GLU A 165 -6.65 9.34 -20.79
C GLU A 165 -5.89 8.72 -19.61
N GLU A 166 -5.11 7.67 -19.85
CA GLU A 166 -4.25 7.06 -18.83
C GLU A 166 -3.16 8.03 -18.35
N VAL A 167 -2.56 8.79 -19.27
CA VAL A 167 -1.59 9.82 -18.90
C VAL A 167 -2.24 10.93 -18.08
N ARG A 168 -3.46 11.36 -18.44
CA ARG A 168 -4.24 12.33 -17.64
C ARG A 168 -4.58 11.77 -16.28
N PHE A 169 -5.05 10.53 -16.20
CA PHE A 169 -5.37 9.85 -14.94
C PHE A 169 -4.14 9.74 -14.04
N ALA A 170 -3.00 9.30 -14.57
CA ALA A 170 -1.77 9.15 -13.80
C ALA A 170 -1.34 10.47 -13.12
N LYS A 171 -1.56 11.60 -13.80
CA LYS A 171 -1.23 12.96 -13.33
C LYS A 171 -2.34 13.64 -12.54
N SER A 172 -3.54 13.06 -12.48
CA SER A 172 -4.67 13.60 -11.73
C SER A 172 -4.40 13.58 -10.21
N PHE A 173 -5.27 14.24 -9.43
CA PHE A 173 -5.24 14.18 -7.97
C PHE A 173 -5.10 12.73 -7.48
N ASN A 174 -4.17 12.49 -6.55
CA ASN A 174 -3.86 11.17 -6.04
C ASN A 174 -4.32 11.02 -4.57
N PRO A 175 -5.47 10.39 -4.30
CA PRO A 175 -5.95 10.18 -2.93
C PRO A 175 -5.01 9.29 -2.10
N ILE A 176 -4.26 8.37 -2.74
CA ILE A 176 -3.32 7.48 -2.05
C ILE A 176 -2.07 8.27 -1.60
N GLN A 177 -1.67 9.29 -2.37
CA GLN A 177 -0.61 10.19 -1.92
C GLN A 177 -1.05 10.98 -0.69
N ARG A 178 -2.28 11.51 -0.67
CA ARG A 178 -2.85 12.18 0.50
C ARG A 178 -2.89 11.24 1.71
N GLN A 179 -3.27 9.98 1.52
CA GLN A 179 -3.22 8.95 2.57
C GLN A 179 -1.81 8.77 3.15
N THR A 180 -0.81 8.72 2.28
CA THR A 180 0.60 8.59 2.67
C THR A 180 1.05 9.78 3.51
N GLU A 181 0.72 11.00 3.08
CA GLU A 181 1.06 12.23 3.78
C GLU A 181 0.42 12.31 5.18
N ILE A 182 -0.87 11.97 5.28
CA ILE A 182 -1.61 11.92 6.55
C ILE A 182 -0.98 10.87 7.49
N THR A 183 -0.72 9.66 6.99
CA THR A 183 -0.14 8.56 7.78
C THR A 183 1.23 8.95 8.34
N ASN A 184 2.09 9.55 7.50
CA ASN A 184 3.41 10.01 7.90
C ASN A 184 3.34 11.16 8.92
N ALA A 185 2.39 12.07 8.76
CA ALA A 185 2.18 13.15 9.73
C ALA A 185 1.77 12.60 11.10
N ILE A 186 0.82 11.65 11.16
CA ILE A 186 0.43 10.98 12.40
C ILE A 186 1.63 10.31 13.07
N LEU A 187 2.39 9.51 12.31
CA LEU A 187 3.55 8.78 12.87
C LEU A 187 4.66 9.71 13.34
N SER A 188 4.89 10.81 12.63
CA SER A 188 5.85 11.84 13.04
C SER A 188 5.47 12.47 14.38
N GLU A 189 4.22 12.90 14.53
CA GLU A 189 3.72 13.47 15.78
C GLU A 189 3.66 12.45 16.92
N ALA A 190 3.26 11.21 16.61
CA ALA A 190 3.27 10.12 17.58
C ALA A 190 4.68 9.87 18.14
N ARG A 191 5.73 9.82 17.29
CA ARG A 191 7.12 9.73 17.74
C ARG A 191 7.51 10.91 18.64
N ARG A 192 7.06 12.13 18.31
CA ARG A 192 7.34 13.34 19.10
C ARG A 192 6.70 13.30 20.48
N ILE A 193 5.44 12.85 20.58
CA ILE A 193 4.66 12.76 21.82
C ILE A 193 5.19 11.63 22.70
N THR A 194 5.33 10.43 22.13
CA THR A 194 5.68 9.21 22.87
C THR A 194 7.18 9.09 23.17
N LYS A 195 8.02 9.89 22.49
CA LYS A 195 9.49 9.75 22.49
C LYS A 195 9.97 8.34 22.11
N SER A 196 9.12 7.56 21.47
CA SER A 196 9.37 6.17 21.10
C SER A 196 9.58 6.04 19.59
N LYS A 197 10.32 5.01 19.18
CA LYS A 197 10.66 4.76 17.76
C LYS A 197 9.53 4.07 17.00
N ILE A 198 8.30 4.59 17.12
CA ILE A 198 7.11 4.05 16.47
C ILE A 198 7.21 4.23 14.95
N GLN A 199 6.93 3.17 14.20
CA GLN A 199 7.06 3.12 12.75
C GLN A 199 5.77 2.79 12.02
N THR A 200 4.80 2.12 12.64
CA THR A 200 3.51 1.81 12.01
C THR A 200 2.33 2.22 12.89
N LEU A 201 1.15 2.36 12.30
CA LEU A 201 -0.07 2.66 13.09
C LEU A 201 -0.42 1.50 14.04
N GLU A 202 -0.03 0.27 13.70
CA GLU A 202 -0.18 -0.89 14.57
C GLU A 202 0.74 -0.79 15.80
N GLU A 203 2.01 -0.45 15.62
CA GLU A 203 2.93 -0.16 16.72
C GLU A 203 2.41 1.00 17.59
N LEU A 204 1.80 2.02 16.97
CA LEU A 204 1.17 3.12 17.71
C LEU A 204 0.00 2.64 18.56
N THR A 205 -0.90 1.83 18.00
CA THR A 205 -2.03 1.24 18.73
C THR A 205 -1.54 0.43 19.93
N LEU A 206 -0.55 -0.45 19.73
CA LEU A 206 0.03 -1.25 20.82
C LEU A 206 0.67 -0.37 21.91
N TYR A 207 1.34 0.71 21.51
CA TYR A 207 1.93 1.66 22.43
C TYR A 207 0.86 2.38 23.27
N VAL A 208 -0.14 2.98 22.63
CA VAL A 208 -1.18 3.80 23.31
C VAL A 208 -2.04 2.94 24.22
N THR A 209 -2.38 1.73 23.80
CA THR A 209 -3.14 0.79 24.63
C THR A 209 -2.38 0.35 25.88
N SER A 210 -1.05 0.25 25.78
CA SER A 210 -0.18 -0.05 26.93
C SER A 210 0.17 1.19 27.75
N ASN A 211 -0.02 2.39 27.19
CA ASN A 211 0.30 3.68 27.82
C ASN A 211 -0.86 4.69 27.64
N PRO A 212 -2.02 4.49 28.29
CA PRO A 212 -3.21 5.30 28.04
C PRO A 212 -3.07 6.79 28.36
N ALA A 213 -2.06 7.18 29.15
CA ALA A 213 -1.79 8.58 29.51
C ALA A 213 -1.57 9.49 28.29
N CYS A 214 -1.13 8.95 27.15
CA CYS A 214 -0.95 9.72 25.92
C CYS A 214 -2.16 9.66 24.96
N ALA A 215 -3.23 8.93 25.30
CA ALA A 215 -4.34 8.64 24.40
C ALA A 215 -4.99 9.91 23.84
N ASP A 216 -5.34 10.88 24.69
CA ASP A 216 -6.00 12.12 24.25
C ASP A 216 -5.13 12.94 23.29
N SER A 217 -3.82 13.00 23.55
CA SER A 217 -2.88 13.69 22.67
C SER A 217 -2.77 12.99 21.31
N ILE A 218 -2.80 11.66 21.28
CA ILE A 218 -2.80 10.91 20.02
C ILE A 218 -4.13 11.06 19.29
N VAL A 219 -5.27 11.03 19.99
CA VAL A 219 -6.59 11.28 19.39
C VAL A 219 -6.63 12.65 18.71
N ASP A 220 -6.11 13.69 19.36
CA ASP A 220 -6.02 15.03 18.78
C ASP A 220 -5.20 15.06 17.46
N VAL A 221 -4.09 14.30 17.41
CA VAL A 221 -3.31 14.13 16.17
C VAL A 221 -4.15 13.48 15.07
N TYR A 222 -4.89 12.40 15.37
CA TYR A 222 -5.77 11.75 14.39
C TYR A 222 -6.88 12.69 13.91
N THR A 223 -7.53 13.41 14.82
CA THR A 223 -8.61 14.36 14.50
C THR A 223 -8.10 15.47 13.58
N LYS A 224 -6.96 16.08 13.88
CA LYS A 224 -6.39 17.19 13.09
C LYS A 224 -5.80 16.75 11.74
N SER A 225 -5.39 15.49 11.62
CA SER A 225 -4.78 14.97 10.40
C SER A 225 -5.78 14.72 9.26
N GLY A 226 -7.08 14.63 9.57
CA GLY A 226 -8.12 14.27 8.61
C GLY A 226 -8.21 12.77 8.30
N TYR A 227 -7.43 11.92 8.98
CA TYR A 227 -7.46 10.46 8.80
C TYR A 227 -8.86 9.87 9.03
N LEU A 228 -9.55 10.36 10.06
CA LEU A 228 -10.87 9.84 10.49
C LEU A 228 -12.00 10.13 9.47
N THR A 229 -11.78 11.03 8.52
CA THR A 229 -12.77 11.46 7.52
C THR A 229 -12.37 11.14 6.09
N MET A 230 -11.21 10.51 5.87
CA MET A 230 -10.73 10.18 4.52
C MET A 230 -11.70 9.34 3.70
N TRP A 231 -12.46 8.46 4.35
CA TRP A 231 -13.44 7.59 3.69
C TRP A 231 -14.59 8.39 3.05
N GLN A 232 -14.94 9.55 3.61
CA GLN A 232 -16.01 10.41 3.10
C GLN A 232 -15.67 10.96 1.72
N PHE A 233 -14.40 11.32 1.50
CA PHE A 233 -13.91 11.80 0.21
C PHE A 233 -14.17 10.79 -0.91
N GLU A 234 -13.97 9.49 -0.64
CA GLU A 234 -14.17 8.48 -1.67
C GLU A 234 -15.65 8.32 -2.05
N MET A 235 -16.58 8.47 -1.09
CA MET A 235 -18.02 8.48 -1.35
C MET A 235 -18.44 9.70 -2.16
N GLU A 236 -17.89 10.87 -1.85
CA GLU A 236 -18.16 12.11 -2.59
C GLU A 236 -17.68 12.02 -4.04
N GLN A 237 -16.51 11.43 -4.28
CA GLN A 237 -15.95 11.30 -5.63
C GLN A 237 -16.58 10.16 -6.43
N ASN A 238 -17.09 9.11 -5.76
CA ASN A 238 -17.63 7.92 -6.42
C ASN A 238 -19.01 7.54 -5.85
N PRO A 239 -20.01 8.44 -5.90
CA PRO A 239 -21.29 8.21 -5.25
C PRO A 239 -22.04 6.99 -5.81
N TRP A 240 -21.81 6.67 -7.09
CA TRP A 240 -22.38 5.48 -7.74
C TRP A 240 -22.00 4.17 -7.05
N ARG A 241 -20.84 4.10 -6.39
CA ARG A 241 -20.42 2.88 -5.67
C ARG A 241 -21.28 2.59 -4.45
N TYR A 242 -21.99 3.60 -3.94
CA TYR A 242 -22.75 3.55 -2.69
C TYR A 242 -24.26 3.71 -2.88
N ASN A 243 -24.72 3.85 -4.13
CA ASN A 243 -26.12 4.01 -4.46
C ASN A 243 -26.46 3.17 -5.70
N GLY A 244 -27.34 2.17 -5.52
CA GLY A 244 -27.68 1.22 -6.58
C GLY A 244 -28.34 1.85 -7.80
N GLU A 245 -29.14 2.92 -7.63
CA GLU A 245 -29.78 3.63 -8.75
C GLU A 245 -28.74 4.39 -9.58
N LEU A 246 -27.83 5.12 -8.91
CA LEU A 246 -26.72 5.80 -9.57
C LEU A 246 -25.81 4.79 -10.30
N PHE A 247 -25.53 3.65 -9.68
CA PHE A 247 -24.77 2.57 -10.31
C PHE A 247 -25.50 2.04 -11.57
N MET A 248 -26.80 1.75 -11.47
CA MET A 248 -27.62 1.33 -12.61
C MET A 248 -27.63 2.34 -13.76
N SER A 249 -27.55 3.64 -13.44
CA SER A 249 -27.57 4.75 -14.39
C SER A 249 -26.27 4.94 -15.17
N LEU A 250 -25.18 4.23 -14.81
CA LEU A 250 -23.90 4.39 -15.50
C LEU A 250 -24.02 4.13 -17.02
N PRO A 251 -23.35 4.92 -17.87
CA PRO A 251 -23.45 4.82 -19.33
C PRO A 251 -22.56 3.71 -19.90
N ILE A 252 -22.69 2.50 -19.35
CA ILE A 252 -21.97 1.29 -19.74
C ILE A 252 -22.95 0.17 -20.07
N SER A 253 -22.49 -0.87 -20.79
CA SER A 253 -23.34 -1.99 -21.18
C SER A 253 -23.86 -2.77 -19.96
N ARG A 254 -24.94 -3.52 -20.15
CA ARG A 254 -25.50 -4.41 -19.11
C ARG A 254 -24.46 -5.41 -18.60
N GLU A 255 -23.68 -6.00 -19.51
CA GLU A 255 -22.64 -6.97 -19.16
C GLU A 255 -21.54 -6.34 -18.30
N GLU A 256 -21.08 -5.14 -18.68
CA GLU A 256 -20.09 -4.38 -17.90
C GLU A 256 -20.64 -4.00 -16.51
N LYS A 257 -21.91 -3.58 -16.40
CA LYS A 257 -22.54 -3.30 -15.10
C LYS A 257 -22.53 -4.54 -14.21
N LEU A 258 -22.94 -5.68 -14.73
CA LEU A 258 -22.97 -6.94 -13.98
C LEU A 258 -21.57 -7.37 -13.54
N SER A 259 -20.57 -7.24 -14.43
CA SER A 259 -19.18 -7.55 -14.11
C SER A 259 -18.63 -6.63 -13.01
N LEU A 260 -18.83 -5.32 -13.17
CA LEU A 260 -18.40 -4.30 -12.21
C LEU A 260 -19.10 -4.48 -10.85
N ALA A 261 -20.40 -4.76 -10.84
CA ALA A 261 -21.14 -4.98 -9.60
C ALA A 261 -20.70 -6.24 -8.86
N LYS A 262 -20.39 -7.34 -9.57
CA LYS A 262 -19.81 -8.53 -8.94
C LYS A 262 -18.45 -8.23 -8.32
N PHE A 263 -17.58 -7.54 -9.04
CA PHE A 263 -16.28 -7.11 -8.54
C PHE A 263 -16.39 -6.23 -7.29
N GLU A 264 -17.25 -5.21 -7.34
CA GLU A 264 -17.50 -4.29 -6.23
C GLU A 264 -18.06 -5.02 -5.00
N ALA A 265 -19.00 -5.95 -5.20
CA ALA A 265 -19.57 -6.78 -4.13
C ALA A 265 -18.52 -7.69 -3.47
N GLU A 266 -17.70 -8.40 -4.25
CA GLU A 266 -16.64 -9.25 -3.72
C GLU A 266 -15.58 -8.43 -2.94
N SER A 267 -15.21 -7.27 -3.48
CA SER A 267 -14.29 -6.34 -2.82
C SER A 267 -14.87 -5.80 -1.51
N ALA A 268 -16.14 -5.40 -1.50
CA ALA A 268 -16.81 -4.89 -0.30
C ALA A 268 -16.93 -5.96 0.80
N LYS A 269 -17.22 -7.22 0.45
CA LYS A 269 -17.26 -8.35 1.41
C LYS A 269 -15.92 -8.55 2.12
N LYS A 270 -14.81 -8.59 1.37
CA LYS A 270 -13.46 -8.71 1.96
C LYS A 270 -13.12 -7.53 2.89
N GLN A 271 -13.56 -6.32 2.53
CA GLN A 271 -13.34 -5.14 3.36
C GLN A 271 -14.22 -5.14 4.62
N LEU A 272 -15.46 -5.63 4.54
CA LEU A 272 -16.31 -5.84 5.71
C LEU A 272 -15.68 -6.79 6.71
N GLU A 273 -15.21 -7.96 6.25
CA GLU A 273 -14.52 -8.94 7.10
C GLU A 273 -13.31 -8.32 7.83
N LEU A 274 -12.49 -7.56 7.10
CA LEU A 274 -11.34 -6.86 7.66
C LEU A 274 -11.74 -5.80 8.70
N TYR A 275 -12.73 -4.97 8.40
CA TYR A 275 -13.17 -3.91 9.31
C TYR A 275 -13.92 -4.46 10.52
N GLU A 276 -14.63 -5.57 10.37
CA GLU A 276 -15.25 -6.28 11.49
C GLU A 276 -14.19 -6.90 12.41
N TYR A 277 -13.16 -7.54 11.84
CA TYR A 277 -12.02 -8.04 12.61
C TYR A 277 -11.37 -6.92 13.41
N ASN A 278 -11.10 -5.76 12.77
CA ASN A 278 -10.49 -4.62 13.45
C ASN A 278 -11.40 -4.05 14.54
N TYR A 279 -12.70 -3.85 14.26
CA TYR A 279 -13.67 -3.37 15.25
C TYR A 279 -13.68 -4.28 16.49
N ARG A 280 -13.80 -5.59 16.29
CA ARG A 280 -13.77 -6.58 17.37
C ARG A 280 -12.45 -6.56 18.13
N ALA A 281 -11.32 -6.38 17.44
CA ALA A 281 -10.01 -6.25 18.11
C ALA A 281 -9.99 -5.04 19.07
N TYR A 282 -10.51 -3.89 18.63
CA TYR A 282 -10.62 -2.70 19.50
C TYR A 282 -11.64 -2.88 20.63
N GLU A 283 -12.74 -3.61 20.42
CA GLU A 283 -13.68 -3.95 21.50
C GLU A 283 -12.99 -4.79 22.59
N GLN A 284 -12.20 -5.79 22.19
CA GLN A 284 -11.47 -6.64 23.12
C GLN A 284 -10.39 -5.87 23.88
N LEU A 285 -9.71 -4.92 23.21
CA LEU A 285 -8.79 -4.00 23.88
C LEU A 285 -9.53 -3.10 24.89
N GLY A 286 -10.69 -2.56 24.51
CA GLY A 286 -11.51 -1.71 25.36
C GLY A 286 -12.03 -2.40 26.62
N LYS A 287 -12.32 -3.71 26.55
CA LYS A 287 -12.69 -4.52 27.73
C LYS A 287 -11.56 -4.61 28.76
N LYS A 288 -10.29 -4.55 28.32
CA LYS A 288 -9.13 -4.57 29.22
C LYS A 288 -8.83 -3.18 29.77
N ALA A 289 -8.82 -2.17 28.91
CA ALA A 289 -8.56 -0.79 29.28
C ALA A 289 -9.23 0.18 28.29
N TRP A 290 -10.25 0.89 28.76
CA TRP A 290 -10.94 1.90 27.96
C TRP A 290 -10.12 3.20 27.87
N SER A 291 -10.13 3.85 26.71
CA SER A 291 -9.52 5.17 26.50
C SER A 291 -10.19 5.90 25.34
N SER A 292 -9.96 7.21 25.21
CA SER A 292 -10.40 8.01 24.07
C SER A 292 -9.91 7.45 22.73
N TYR A 293 -8.71 6.86 22.70
CA TYR A 293 -8.16 6.20 21.52
C TYR A 293 -8.97 4.98 21.08
N ILE A 294 -9.41 4.14 22.03
CA ILE A 294 -10.31 3.02 21.75
C ILE A 294 -11.65 3.53 21.22
N SER A 295 -12.26 4.52 21.87
CA SER A 295 -13.52 5.13 21.42
C SER A 295 -13.43 5.67 19.99
N MET A 296 -12.37 6.42 19.69
CA MET A 296 -12.10 6.96 18.35
C MET A 296 -11.98 5.84 17.31
N SER A 297 -11.23 4.78 17.63
CA SER A 297 -11.02 3.65 16.73
C SER A 297 -12.31 2.89 16.45
N LEU A 298 -13.11 2.59 17.49
CA LEU A 298 -14.42 1.96 17.34
C LEU A 298 -15.37 2.80 16.49
N ASN A 299 -15.40 4.12 16.69
CA ASN A 299 -16.20 5.02 15.87
C ASN A 299 -15.77 4.97 14.39
N LEU A 300 -14.46 5.05 14.12
CA LEU A 300 -13.93 4.94 12.75
C LEU A 300 -14.37 3.63 12.09
N TYR A 301 -14.11 2.48 12.73
CA TYR A 301 -14.47 1.19 12.12
C TYR A 301 -15.97 0.98 12.01
N SER A 302 -16.78 1.52 12.93
CA SER A 302 -18.25 1.53 12.78
C SER A 302 -18.68 2.28 11.52
N ASN A 303 -18.07 3.43 11.22
CA ASN A 303 -18.37 4.20 10.00
C ASN A 303 -17.90 3.46 8.75
N LEU A 304 -16.70 2.86 8.77
CA LEU A 304 -16.18 2.08 7.65
C LEU A 304 -17.04 0.84 7.37
N LEU A 305 -17.56 0.18 8.40
CA LEU A 305 -18.51 -0.93 8.26
C LEU A 305 -19.79 -0.47 7.55
N LYS A 306 -20.40 0.63 8.01
CA LYS A 306 -21.59 1.21 7.35
C LYS A 306 -21.32 1.55 5.88
N GLN A 307 -20.19 2.20 5.61
CA GLN A 307 -19.78 2.55 4.24
C GLN A 307 -19.71 1.30 3.35
N MET A 308 -19.04 0.24 3.80
CA MET A 308 -18.90 -0.98 3.01
C MET A 308 -20.21 -1.76 2.87
N THR A 309 -21.09 -1.71 3.89
CA THR A 309 -22.44 -2.25 3.77
C THR A 309 -23.22 -1.53 2.68
N SER A 310 -23.19 -0.20 2.62
CA SER A 310 -23.85 0.57 1.54
C SER A 310 -23.28 0.21 0.17
N ARG A 311 -21.97 0.03 0.05
CA ARG A 311 -21.32 -0.39 -1.20
C ARG A 311 -21.77 -1.78 -1.66
N LEU A 312 -21.84 -2.73 -0.72
CA LEU A 312 -22.33 -4.07 -1.01
C LEU A 312 -23.79 -4.05 -1.44
N GLN A 313 -24.65 -3.30 -0.73
CA GLN A 313 -26.07 -3.15 -1.08
C GLN A 313 -26.28 -2.54 -2.47
N ALA A 314 -25.53 -1.48 -2.81
CA ALA A 314 -25.58 -0.87 -4.13
C ALA A 314 -25.20 -1.87 -5.23
N SER A 315 -24.15 -2.66 -5.00
CA SER A 315 -23.69 -3.68 -5.94
C SER A 315 -24.70 -4.81 -6.09
N GLU A 316 -25.28 -5.30 -4.99
CA GLU A 316 -26.33 -6.34 -5.01
C GLU A 316 -27.62 -5.86 -5.69
N TYR A 317 -27.95 -4.58 -5.54
CA TYR A 317 -29.07 -3.96 -6.26
C TYR A 317 -28.85 -4.05 -7.78
N VAL A 318 -27.66 -3.69 -8.28
CA VAL A 318 -27.34 -3.80 -9.71
C VAL A 318 -27.40 -5.25 -10.19
N ILE A 319 -26.82 -6.18 -9.44
CA ILE A 319 -26.83 -7.61 -9.80
C ILE A 319 -28.26 -8.14 -9.95
N LYS A 320 -29.20 -7.67 -9.12
CA LYS A 320 -30.61 -8.08 -9.15
C LYS A 320 -31.43 -7.39 -10.25
N ASN A 321 -31.05 -6.19 -10.68
CA ASN A 321 -31.88 -5.33 -11.53
C ASN A 321 -31.29 -5.00 -12.91
N ALA A 322 -30.05 -5.39 -13.21
CA ALA A 322 -29.40 -5.17 -14.50
C ALA A 322 -29.78 -6.20 -15.56
#